data_AF-A0A240UJC5-F1
#
_entry.id   AF-A0A240UJC5-F1
#
_cell.length_a   1.000
_cell.length_b   1.000
_cell.length_c   1.000
_cell.angle_alpha   90.00
_cell.angle_beta   90.00
_cell.angle_gamma   90.00
#
_symmetry.space_group_name_H-M   'P 1'
#
loop_
_entity.id
_entity.type
_entity.pdbx_description
1 polymer ?
#
loop_
_entity_poly.entity_id
_entity_poly.type
_entity_poly.pdbx_seq_one_letter_code
_entity_poly.pdbx_strand_id
1 'polypeptide(L)'
;MRAVDVEQMRREFAAIESRQAALTQYGQKLLARIRPTSKYYGQGDEGVLFPVCIGVAGEYCVLGGPGGQYRLSDVDLFAAFDDKKPPTQITFAN
;
A
#
# COMPACT_ATOMS: atom_id res chain seq x y z
N MET A 1 24.62 -14.01 20.12
CA MET A 1 23.45 -13.11 19.96
C MET A 1 23.97 -11.80 19.38
N ARG A 2 23.54 -11.37 18.18
CA ARG A 2 23.94 -10.05 17.66
C ARG A 2 23.28 -8.98 18.53
N ALA A 3 24.05 -8.02 19.02
CA ALA A 3 23.49 -6.84 19.66
C ALA A 3 22.70 -6.07 18.61
N VAL A 4 21.40 -5.86 18.87
CA VAL A 4 20.54 -5.07 18.01
C VAL A 4 20.57 -3.64 18.53
N ASP A 5 21.00 -2.70 17.70
CA ASP A 5 20.90 -1.28 18.04
C ASP A 5 19.45 -0.82 17.87
N VAL A 6 18.72 -0.84 18.99
CA VAL A 6 17.30 -0.52 19.05
C VAL A 6 17.04 0.95 18.68
N GLU A 7 17.96 1.86 19.00
CA GLU A 7 17.80 3.28 18.66
C GLU A 7 17.94 3.51 17.16
N GLN A 8 18.94 2.88 16.55
CA GLN A 8 19.10 2.91 15.11
C GLN A 8 17.84 2.39 14.41
N MET A 9 17.32 1.23 14.84
CA MET A 9 16.09 0.68 14.25
C MET A 9 14.90 1.65 14.38
N ARG A 10 14.71 2.28 15.54
CA ARG A 10 13.63 3.26 15.74
C ARG A 10 13.73 4.43 14.76
N ARG A 11 14.94 4.94 14.54
CA ARG A 11 15.16 6.04 13.57
C ARG A 11 14.86 5.61 12.14
N GLU A 12 15.28 4.40 11.77
CA GLU A 12 15.00 3.84 10.44
C GLU A 12 13.50 3.63 10.22
N PHE A 13 12.78 3.08 11.20
CA PHE A 13 11.31 2.94 11.13
C PHE A 13 10.61 4.29 11.00
N ALA A 14 10.98 5.28 11.81
CA ALA A 14 10.40 6.61 11.73
C ALA A 14 10.63 7.29 10.36
N ALA A 15 11.81 7.08 9.76
CA ALA A 15 12.13 7.58 8.42
C ALA A 15 11.27 6.90 7.34
N ILE A 16 11.04 5.58 7.46
CA ILE A 16 10.18 4.81 6.56
C ILE A 16 8.73 5.31 6.64
N GLU A 17 8.18 5.44 7.85
CA GLU A 17 6.82 5.94 8.07
C GLU A 17 6.64 7.36 7.52
N SER A 18 7.61 8.26 7.77
CA SER A 18 7.58 9.62 7.25
C SER A 18 7.59 9.66 5.72
N ARG A 19 8.39 8.80 5.09
CA ARG A 19 8.43 8.67 3.62
C ARG A 19 7.10 8.15 3.07
N GLN A 20 6.50 7.15 3.72
CA GLN A 20 5.21 6.59 3.31
C GLN A 20 4.11 7.64 3.41
N ALA A 21 4.05 8.40 4.51
CA ALA A 21 3.09 9.48 4.67
C ALA A 21 3.24 10.55 3.56
N ALA A 22 4.48 10.95 3.24
CA ALA A 22 4.74 11.90 2.18
C ALA A 22 4.31 11.38 0.79
N LEU A 23 4.54 10.09 0.48
CA LEU A 23 4.11 9.49 -0.79
C LEU A 23 2.59 9.42 -0.90
N THR A 24 1.89 9.08 0.18
CA THR A 24 0.43 9.04 0.21
C THR A 24 -0.18 10.43 0.06
N GLN A 25 0.47 11.47 0.61
CA GLN A 25 -0.04 12.83 0.59
C GLN A 25 0.30 13.60 -0.69
N TYR A 26 1.53 13.50 -1.18
CA TYR A 26 2.07 14.34 -2.25
C TYR A 26 2.50 13.56 -3.50
N GLY A 27 2.55 12.23 -3.44
CA GLY A 27 2.92 11.38 -4.57
C GLY A 27 1.75 11.13 -5.53
N GLN A 28 1.99 10.27 -6.52
CA GLN A 28 0.91 9.74 -7.35
C GLN A 28 -0.11 9.03 -6.44
N LYS A 29 -1.36 9.50 -6.46
CA LYS A 29 -2.45 8.91 -5.69
C LYS A 29 -2.73 7.51 -6.23
N LEU A 30 -2.36 6.51 -5.44
CA LEU A 30 -2.64 5.11 -5.69
C LEU A 30 -3.77 4.66 -4.79
N LEU A 31 -4.66 3.87 -5.36
CA LEU A 31 -5.76 3.23 -4.67
C LEU A 31 -5.65 1.73 -4.86
N ALA A 32 -6.19 0.97 -3.92
CA ALA A 32 -6.28 -0.47 -4.02
C ALA A 32 -7.67 -0.97 -3.67
N ARG A 33 -7.99 -2.16 -4.19
CA ARG A 33 -9.14 -2.97 -3.81
C ARG A 33 -8.64 -4.37 -3.47
N ILE A 34 -9.12 -4.95 -2.37
CA ILE A 34 -8.81 -6.35 -2.06
C ILE A 34 -9.51 -7.25 -3.07
N ARG A 35 -8.76 -8.16 -3.69
CA ARG A 35 -9.31 -9.10 -4.66
C ARG A 35 -10.23 -10.12 -3.97
N PRO A 36 -11.29 -10.57 -4.64
CA PRO A 36 -12.14 -11.68 -4.15
C PRO A 36 -11.39 -12.98 -3.85
N THR A 37 -10.25 -13.20 -4.51
CA THR A 37 -9.39 -14.39 -4.32
C THR A 37 -8.45 -14.28 -3.13
N SER A 38 -8.31 -13.10 -2.53
CA SER A 38 -7.43 -12.92 -1.38
C SER A 38 -8.07 -13.48 -0.10
N LYS A 39 -7.25 -14.03 0.79
CA LYS A 39 -7.69 -14.42 2.14
C LYS A 39 -8.13 -13.22 3.02
N TYR A 40 -7.80 -12.00 2.59
CA TYR A 40 -8.20 -10.76 3.26
C TYR A 40 -9.50 -10.18 2.70
N TYR A 41 -10.14 -10.86 1.74
CA TYR A 41 -11.41 -10.42 1.19
C TYR A 41 -12.47 -10.27 2.30
N GLY A 42 -13.22 -9.16 2.26
CA GLY A 42 -14.17 -8.78 3.31
C GLY A 42 -13.55 -7.93 4.44
N GLN A 43 -12.25 -7.65 4.41
CA GLN A 43 -11.69 -6.57 5.22
C GLN A 43 -12.07 -5.23 4.59
N GLY A 44 -13.05 -4.55 5.19
CA GLY A 44 -13.63 -3.31 4.66
C GLY A 44 -14.82 -3.56 3.73
N ASP A 45 -15.28 -2.48 3.10
CA ASP A 45 -16.46 -2.51 2.26
C ASP A 45 -16.16 -3.09 0.87
N GLU A 46 -17.05 -3.97 0.39
CA GLU A 46 -16.89 -4.65 -0.89
C GLU A 46 -16.82 -3.66 -2.06
N GLY A 47 -15.80 -3.82 -2.92
CA GLY A 47 -15.62 -2.97 -4.10
C GLY A 47 -15.06 -1.57 -3.81
N VAL A 48 -14.91 -1.17 -2.55
CA VAL A 48 -14.41 0.15 -2.18
C VAL A 48 -12.90 0.25 -2.38
N LEU A 49 -12.48 1.35 -3.00
CA LEU A 49 -11.08 1.70 -3.19
C LEU A 49 -10.54 2.43 -1.95
N PHE A 50 -9.36 2.03 -1.48
CA PHE A 50 -8.68 2.69 -0.36
C PHE A 50 -7.30 3.21 -0.78
N PRO A 51 -6.83 4.33 -0.19
CA PRO A 51 -5.53 4.90 -0.50
C PRO A 51 -4.40 3.96 -0.05
N VAL A 52 -3.41 3.82 -0.92
CA VAL A 52 -2.20 3.04 -0.66
C VAL A 52 -0.95 3.74 -1.15
N CYS A 53 0.20 3.30 -0.66
CA CYS A 53 1.49 3.57 -1.28
C CYS A 53 2.26 2.25 -1.49
N ILE A 54 3.25 2.27 -2.40
CA ILE A 54 4.12 1.12 -2.63
C ILE A 54 5.38 1.31 -1.79
N GLY A 55 5.56 0.41 -0.82
CA GLY A 55 6.71 0.34 0.08
C GLY A 55 7.94 -0.28 -0.57
N VAL A 56 8.91 -0.64 0.28
CA VAL A 56 10.10 -1.37 -0.15
C VAL A 56 9.73 -2.72 -0.78
N ALA A 57 10.58 -3.19 -1.71
CA ALA A 57 10.38 -4.48 -2.35
C ALA A 57 10.33 -5.61 -1.30
N GLY A 58 9.26 -6.41 -1.36
CA GLY A 58 8.96 -7.45 -0.40
C GLY A 58 7.58 -8.03 -0.65
N GLU A 59 7.23 -9.06 0.11
CA GLU A 59 5.95 -9.75 -0.10
C GLU A 59 4.75 -8.85 0.21
N TYR A 60 4.83 -8.03 1.26
CA TYR A 60 3.79 -7.09 1.71
C TYR A 60 4.18 -5.65 1.39
N CYS A 61 4.31 -5.34 0.11
CA CYS A 61 4.77 -4.03 -0.35
C CYS A 61 3.65 -3.02 -0.65
N VAL A 62 2.37 -3.42 -0.56
CA VAL A 62 1.24 -2.48 -0.68
C VAL A 62 0.85 -2.04 0.72
N LEU A 63 0.99 -0.75 1.01
CA LEU A 63 0.82 -0.21 2.36
C LEU A 63 -0.41 0.69 2.43
N GLY A 64 -1.25 0.50 3.45
CA GLY A 64 -2.51 1.19 3.65
C GLY A 64 -3.71 0.23 3.69
N GLY A 65 -4.91 0.81 3.70
CA GLY A 65 -6.16 0.06 3.77
C GLY A 65 -6.47 -0.55 5.15
N PRO A 66 -7.56 -1.32 5.25
CA PRO A 66 -8.11 -1.79 6.53
C PRO A 66 -7.19 -2.73 7.32
N GLY A 67 -6.42 -3.55 6.60
CA GLY A 67 -5.46 -4.52 7.15
C GLY A 67 -4.04 -3.96 7.27
N GLY A 68 -3.83 -2.68 6.94
CA GLY A 68 -2.56 -1.97 7.04
C GLY A 68 -1.54 -2.30 5.95
N GLN A 69 -1.42 -3.55 5.51
CA GLN A 69 -0.53 -3.93 4.41
C GLN A 69 -1.00 -5.20 3.68
N TYR A 70 -0.68 -5.28 2.39
CA TYR A 70 -1.09 -6.37 1.50
C TYR A 70 0.01 -6.75 0.51
N ARG A 71 -0.14 -7.93 -0.09
CA ARG A 71 0.68 -8.36 -1.23
C ARG A 71 0.12 -7.80 -2.52
N LEU A 72 0.98 -7.60 -3.54
CA LEU A 72 0.51 -7.23 -4.88
C LEU A 72 -0.46 -8.27 -5.48
N SER A 73 -0.32 -9.55 -5.11
CA SER A 73 -1.23 -10.61 -5.55
C SER A 73 -2.63 -10.52 -4.92
N ASP A 74 -2.74 -9.90 -3.75
CA ASP A 74 -3.97 -9.83 -2.95
C ASP A 74 -4.86 -8.64 -3.34
N VAL A 75 -4.35 -7.67 -4.09
CA VAL A 75 -5.06 -6.44 -4.43
C VAL A 75 -5.02 -6.12 -5.91
N ASP A 76 -6.04 -5.42 -6.38
CA ASP A 76 -5.97 -4.66 -7.63
C ASP A 76 -5.49 -3.24 -7.33
N LEU A 77 -4.55 -2.74 -8.12
CA LEU A 77 -4.02 -1.38 -8.00
C LEU A 77 -4.67 -0.45 -9.02
N PHE A 78 -4.90 0.79 -8.62
CA PHE A 78 -5.47 1.84 -9.44
C PHE A 78 -4.67 3.13 -9.27
N ALA A 79 -4.48 3.87 -10.36
CA ALA A 79 -3.96 5.23 -10.33
C ALA A 79 -5.10 6.24 -10.50
N ALA A 80 -5.17 7.22 -9.60
CA ALA A 80 -6.05 8.38 -9.74
C ALA A 80 -5.23 9.56 -10.27
N PHE A 81 -5.42 9.93 -11.54
CA PHE A 81 -4.73 11.05 -12.19
C PHE A 81 -5.43 12.40 -12.00
N ASP A 82 -6.75 12.35 -11.84
CA ASP A 82 -7.62 13.51 -11.67
C ASP A 82 -8.79 13.07 -10.79
N ASP A 83 -9.12 13.84 -9.75
CA ASP A 83 -10.23 13.53 -8.85
C ASP A 83 -11.61 13.59 -9.56
N LYS A 84 -11.67 14.18 -10.76
CA LYS A 84 -12.89 14.23 -11.59
C LYS A 84 -13.06 13.00 -12.49
N LYS A 85 -12.06 12.14 -12.61
CA LYS A 85 -12.08 10.97 -13.49
C LYS A 85 -12.03 9.68 -12.66
N PRO A 86 -12.65 8.59 -13.15
CA PRO A 86 -12.52 7.31 -12.48
C PRO A 86 -11.04 6.87 -12.45
N PRO A 87 -10.58 6.28 -11.34
CA PRO A 87 -9.24 5.70 -11.26
C PRO A 87 -9.02 4.63 -12.34
N THR A 88 -7.83 4.61 -12.92
CA THR A 88 -7.46 3.63 -13.95
C THR A 88 -6.79 2.44 -13.29
N GLN A 89 -7.28 1.22 -13.56
CA GLN A 89 -6.64 0.02 -13.05
C GLN A 89 -5.27 -0.17 -13.69
N ILE A 90 -4.26 -0.41 -12.87
CA ILE A 90 -2.92 -0.78 -13.30
C ILE A 90 -2.92 -2.30 -13.49
N THR A 91 -2.63 -2.72 -14.71
CA THR A 91 -2.38 -4.13 -15.03
C THR A 91 -0.93 -4.29 -15.43
N PHE A 92 -0.31 -5.38 -14.97
CA PHE A 92 1.04 -5.74 -15.38
C PHE A 92 0.90 -6.77 -16.51
N ALA A 93 1.55 -6.52 -17.64
CA ALA A 93 1.70 -7.56 -18.65
C ALA A 93 2.60 -8.66 -18.06
N ASN A 94 2.13 -9.91 -18.15
CA ASN A 94 2.92 -11.08 -17.81
C ASN A 94 4.03 -11.31 -18.84
#